data_AF-A0A928EMZ0-F1
#
_entry.id   AF-A0A928EMZ0-F1
#
_cell.length_a   1.000
_cell.length_b   1.000
_cell.length_c   1.000
_cell.angle_alpha   90.00
_cell.angle_beta   90.00
_cell.angle_gamma   90.00
#
_symmetry.space_group_name_H-M   'P 1'
#
loop_
_entity.id
_entity.type
_entity.pdbx_description
1 polymer ?
#
loop_
_entity_poly.entity_id
_entity_poly.type
_entity_poly.pdbx_seq_one_letter_code
_entity_poly.pdbx_strand_id
1 'polypeptide(L)'
;MALIKCPECGKQVSNQASACPNCGYPIKGVNTNTATTPTMLKFTSKDRSAKYAIVCDAKTGKELAKIDRETARSINITKPTEITFCVRFSMLMSSNTIHHIIYPGKCYELMYYKKTLTWDVGISEVSAIV
;
A
#
# COMPACT_ATOMS: atom_id res chain seq x y z
N MET A 1 33.05 4.25 24.12
CA MET A 1 32.52 4.37 22.74
C MET A 1 32.85 3.09 21.99
N ALA A 2 31.89 2.48 21.30
CA ALA A 2 32.15 1.27 20.51
C ALA A 2 32.38 1.65 19.05
N LEU A 3 33.62 1.47 18.58
CA LEU A 3 33.90 1.48 17.14
C LEU A 3 33.59 0.09 16.58
N ILE A 4 32.80 0.04 15.52
CA ILE A 4 32.54 -1.19 14.77
C ILE A 4 33.44 -1.23 13.53
N LYS A 5 33.70 -2.42 13.01
CA LYS A 5 34.34 -2.56 11.69
C LYS A 5 33.27 -2.42 10.61
N CYS A 6 33.53 -1.57 9.62
CA CYS A 6 32.71 -1.50 8.42
C CYS A 6 32.83 -2.83 7.65
N PRO A 7 31.70 -3.47 7.26
CA PRO A 7 31.73 -4.76 6.56
C PRO A 7 32.28 -4.65 5.13
N GLU A 8 32.22 -3.47 4.50
CA GLU A 8 32.74 -3.25 3.14
C GLU A 8 34.24 -2.95 3.13
N CYS A 9 34.68 -1.96 3.92
CA CYS A 9 36.07 -1.47 3.84
C CYS A 9 36.97 -1.95 4.98
N GLY A 10 36.41 -2.68 5.96
CA GLY A 10 37.16 -3.19 7.12
C GLY A 10 37.66 -2.12 8.10
N LYS A 11 37.49 -0.83 7.80
CA LYS A 11 37.94 0.28 8.67
C LYS A 11 37.03 0.44 9.88
N GLN A 12 37.61 0.96 10.96
CA GLN A 12 36.89 1.26 12.19
C GLN A 12 36.02 2.50 12.00
N VAL A 13 34.74 2.39 12.35
CA VAL A 13 33.75 3.44 12.24
C VAL A 13 32.94 3.53 13.53
N SER A 14 32.47 4.72 13.87
CA SER A 14 31.62 4.90 15.04
C SER A 14 30.29 4.15 14.86
N ASN A 15 29.84 3.40 15.86
CA ASN A 15 28.51 2.80 15.87
C ASN A 15 27.37 3.83 15.82
N GLN A 16 27.70 5.12 15.98
CA GLN A 16 26.77 6.24 15.85
C GLN A 16 26.80 6.92 14.47
N ALA A 17 27.75 6.57 13.58
CA ALA A 17 27.86 7.19 12.26
C ALA A 17 26.75 6.68 11.32
N SER A 18 26.09 7.60 10.60
CA SER A 18 25.05 7.27 9.61
C SER A 18 25.62 6.46 8.44
N ALA A 19 26.82 6.82 7.98
CA ALA A 19 27.55 6.11 6.94
C ALA A 19 29.05 6.08 7.26
N CYS A 20 29.76 5.13 6.66
CA CYS A 20 31.21 5.02 6.77
C CYS A 20 31.86 6.20 6.03
N PRO A 21 32.67 7.03 6.72
CA PRO A 21 33.32 8.19 6.08
C PRO A 21 34.40 7.79 5.06
N ASN A 22 34.81 6.52 5.03
CA ASN A 22 35.85 6.04 4.11
C ASN A 22 35.31 5.45 2.80
N CYS A 23 34.12 4.83 2.81
CA CYS A 23 33.57 4.18 1.63
C CYS A 23 32.10 4.53 1.33
N GLY A 24 31.41 5.23 2.24
CA GLY A 24 30.00 5.58 2.10
C GLY A 24 29.01 4.50 2.53
N TYR A 25 29.46 3.34 3.00
CA TYR A 25 28.55 2.26 3.43
C TYR A 25 27.66 2.67 4.61
N PRO A 26 26.33 2.49 4.58
CA PRO A 26 25.43 2.88 5.66
C PRO A 26 25.66 2.00 6.91
N ILE A 27 26.03 2.62 8.03
CA ILE A 27 26.45 1.91 9.26
C ILE A 27 25.33 1.87 10.28
N LYS A 28 24.76 3.02 10.61
CA LYS A 28 23.45 3.07 11.27
C LYS A 28 22.39 2.97 10.20
N GLY A 29 21.59 1.92 10.25
CA GLY A 29 20.34 1.85 9.52
C GLY A 29 19.51 3.09 9.83
N VAL A 30 19.58 4.08 8.93
CA VAL A 30 18.63 5.17 8.89
C VAL A 30 17.30 4.53 8.51
N ASN A 31 16.56 4.11 9.54
CA ASN A 31 15.17 3.69 9.42
C ASN A 31 14.28 4.92 9.27
N THR A 32 14.51 5.76 8.25
CA THR A 32 13.54 6.79 7.88
C THR A 32 13.43 7.03 6.37
N ASN A 33 13.96 6.15 5.52
CA ASN A 33 13.58 6.11 4.11
C ASN A 33 13.83 4.70 3.55
N THR A 34 13.12 3.69 4.06
CA THR A 34 12.61 2.71 3.10
C THR A 34 11.71 3.52 2.18
N ALA A 35 12.16 3.80 0.96
CA ALA A 35 11.32 4.35 -0.10
C ALA A 35 10.27 3.30 -0.53
N THR A 36 9.50 2.76 0.42
CA THR A 36 8.15 2.28 0.16
C THR A 36 7.34 3.54 -0.03
N THR A 37 7.31 4.03 -1.26
CA THR A 37 6.36 5.05 -1.67
C THR A 37 4.97 4.50 -1.33
N PRO A 38 4.27 5.10 -0.35
CA PRO A 38 3.00 4.56 0.09
C PRO A 38 2.02 4.63 -1.07
N THR A 39 1.56 3.47 -1.52
CA THR A 39 0.47 3.40 -2.50
C THR A 39 -0.80 3.77 -1.76
N MET A 40 -1.42 4.89 -2.14
CA MET A 40 -2.65 5.33 -1.50
C MET A 40 -3.86 4.69 -2.19
N LEU A 41 -4.81 4.22 -1.38
CA LEU A 41 -6.05 3.64 -1.84
C LEU A 41 -7.21 4.37 -1.16
N LYS A 42 -8.16 4.88 -1.93
CA LYS A 42 -9.41 5.46 -1.41
C LYS A 42 -10.58 4.59 -1.80
N PHE A 43 -11.53 4.42 -0.90
CA PHE A 43 -12.78 3.75 -1.21
C PHE A 43 -13.94 4.75 -1.16
N THR A 44 -14.59 4.96 -2.31
CA THR A 44 -15.70 5.90 -2.45
C THR A 44 -16.96 5.16 -2.92
N SER A 45 -18.08 5.35 -2.23
CA SER A 45 -19.37 4.83 -2.67
C SER A 45 -20.52 5.74 -2.28
N LYS A 46 -21.47 5.95 -3.21
CA LYS A 46 -22.72 6.66 -2.96
C LYS A 46 -23.73 5.81 -2.16
N ASP A 47 -23.53 4.50 -2.10
CA ASP A 47 -24.43 3.59 -1.38
C ASP A 47 -24.04 3.49 0.09
N ARG A 48 -25.01 3.70 1.00
CA ARG A 48 -24.78 3.58 2.45
C ARG A 48 -24.66 2.13 2.93
N SER A 49 -25.10 1.17 2.13
CA SER A 49 -25.02 -0.25 2.49
C SER A 49 -23.59 -0.78 2.37
N ALA A 50 -22.76 -0.16 1.53
CA ALA A 50 -21.34 -0.47 1.36
C ALA A 50 -20.52 0.12 2.52
N LYS A 51 -20.18 -0.70 3.53
CA LYS A 51 -19.54 -0.20 4.76
C LYS A 51 -18.05 -0.02 4.64
N TYR A 52 -17.37 -1.02 4.08
CA TYR A 52 -15.94 -1.03 3.90
C TYR A 52 -15.59 -1.96 2.75
N ALA A 53 -14.38 -1.81 2.25
CA ALA A 53 -13.80 -2.71 1.28
C ALA A 53 -12.52 -3.35 1.80
N ILE A 54 -12.30 -4.58 1.35
CA ILE A 54 -11.11 -5.36 1.65
C ILE A 54 -10.31 -5.47 0.35
N VAL A 55 -9.04 -5.09 0.43
CA VAL A 55 -8.06 -5.24 -0.65
C VAL A 55 -7.19 -6.42 -0.30
N CYS A 56 -7.27 -7.48 -1.10
CA CYS A 56 -6.43 -8.67 -0.97
C CYS A 56 -5.41 -8.73 -2.09
N ASP A 57 -4.30 -9.41 -1.87
CA ASP A 57 -3.39 -9.83 -2.93
C ASP A 57 -3.98 -11.07 -3.62
N ALA A 58 -4.09 -11.04 -4.95
CA ALA A 58 -4.68 -12.11 -5.75
C ALA A 58 -3.83 -13.40 -5.76
N LYS A 59 -2.51 -13.28 -5.60
CA LYS A 59 -1.56 -14.40 -5.64
C LYS A 59 -1.41 -15.07 -4.28
N THR A 60 -1.32 -14.27 -3.23
CA THR A 60 -1.08 -14.77 -1.87
C THR A 60 -2.36 -14.95 -1.06
N GLY A 61 -3.48 -14.36 -1.49
CA GLY A 61 -4.73 -14.33 -0.73
C GLY A 61 -4.64 -13.46 0.54
N LYS A 62 -3.53 -12.75 0.74
CA LYS A 62 -3.29 -11.94 1.94
C LYS A 62 -4.10 -10.66 1.90
N GLU A 63 -4.78 -10.34 3.00
CA GLU A 63 -5.40 -9.02 3.19
C GLU A 63 -4.31 -7.93 3.28
N LEU A 64 -4.31 -7.00 2.34
CA LEU A 64 -3.39 -5.86 2.28
C LEU A 64 -3.93 -4.65 3.05
N ALA A 65 -5.22 -4.38 2.90
CA ALA A 65 -5.88 -3.27 3.60
C ALA A 65 -7.38 -3.47 3.72
N LYS A 66 -7.92 -2.94 4.82
CA LYS A 66 -9.34 -2.68 5.01
C LYS A 66 -9.57 -1.17 4.98
N ILE A 67 -10.48 -0.71 4.12
CA ILE A 67 -10.76 0.71 3.88
C ILE A 67 -12.24 0.96 4.13
N ASP A 68 -12.56 1.78 5.12
CA ASP A 68 -13.93 2.18 5.41
C ASP A 68 -14.46 3.11 4.32
N ARG A 69 -15.78 3.15 4.15
CA ARG A 69 -16.44 3.99 3.14
C ARG A 69 -16.02 5.46 3.29
N GLU A 70 -15.70 6.09 2.16
CA GLU A 70 -15.25 7.50 2.08
C GLU A 70 -13.92 7.77 2.80
N THR A 71 -13.13 6.72 3.09
CA THR A 71 -11.80 6.86 3.70
C THR A 71 -10.69 6.44 2.74
N ALA A 72 -9.47 6.86 3.07
CA ALA A 72 -8.26 6.47 2.36
C ALA A 72 -7.30 5.73 3.30
N ARG A 73 -6.54 4.79 2.74
CA ARG A 73 -5.52 4.04 3.45
C ARG A 73 -4.29 3.86 2.57
N SER A 74 -3.12 4.07 3.15
CA SER A 74 -1.84 3.80 2.51
C SER A 74 -1.42 2.35 2.74
N ILE A 75 -0.92 1.70 1.70
CA ILE A 75 -0.23 0.42 1.80
C ILE A 75 1.18 0.51 1.26
N ASN A 76 2.08 -0.24 1.89
CA ASN A 76 3.49 -0.30 1.50
C ASN A 76 3.71 -1.53 0.64
N ILE A 77 3.93 -1.32 -0.65
CA ILE A 77 4.21 -2.39 -1.61
C ILE A 77 5.55 -2.08 -2.29
N THR A 78 6.36 -3.12 -2.54
CA THR A 78 7.69 -2.99 -3.17
C THR A 78 7.73 -3.49 -4.63
N LYS A 79 6.72 -4.21 -5.09
CA LYS A 79 6.62 -4.80 -6.45
C LYS A 79 5.22 -4.58 -7.02
N PRO A 80 5.03 -4.62 -8.35
CA PRO A 80 3.68 -4.58 -8.93
C PRO A 80 2.89 -5.81 -8.46
N THR A 81 1.79 -5.56 -7.76
CA THR A 81 0.96 -6.60 -7.14
C THR A 81 -0.42 -6.57 -7.74
N GLU A 82 -0.95 -7.75 -8.06
CA GLU A 82 -2.33 -7.91 -8.48
C GLU A 82 -3.21 -7.99 -7.25
N ILE A 83 -4.16 -7.07 -7.14
CA ILE A 83 -5.08 -6.99 -6.02
C ILE A 83 -6.49 -7.40 -6.41
N THR A 84 -7.20 -7.94 -5.44
CA THR A 84 -8.59 -8.32 -5.48
C THR A 84 -9.36 -7.40 -4.55
N PHE A 85 -10.31 -6.65 -5.08
CA PHE A 85 -11.11 -5.70 -4.31
C PHE A 85 -12.50 -6.25 -3.99
N CYS A 86 -12.82 -6.38 -2.71
CA CYS A 86 -14.07 -6.95 -2.23
C CYS A 86 -14.84 -5.92 -1.39
N VAL A 87 -16.05 -5.54 -1.82
CA VAL A 87 -16.94 -4.68 -1.03
C VAL A 87 -17.76 -5.52 -0.06
N ARG A 88 -17.84 -5.10 1.21
CA ARG A 88 -18.69 -5.74 2.22
C ARG A 88 -19.92 -4.90 2.53
N PHE A 89 -21.08 -5.52 2.39
CA PHE A 89 -22.39 -4.95 2.72
C PHE A 89 -22.86 -5.40 4.09
N SER A 90 -23.74 -4.62 4.72
CA SER A 90 -24.26 -4.98 6.05
C SER A 90 -25.16 -6.22 6.07
N MET A 91 -25.77 -6.61 4.94
CA MET A 91 -26.90 -7.56 4.93
C MET A 91 -26.89 -8.54 3.75
N LEU A 92 -25.96 -8.43 2.80
CA LEU A 92 -25.95 -9.19 1.55
C LEU A 92 -24.66 -9.99 1.37
N MET A 93 -24.81 -11.22 0.87
CA MET A 93 -23.71 -12.18 0.64
C MET A 93 -23.01 -11.99 -0.71
N SER A 94 -23.53 -11.14 -1.60
CA SER A 94 -22.97 -10.92 -2.93
C SER A 94 -21.87 -9.86 -2.89
N SER A 95 -20.62 -10.29 -3.04
CA SER A 95 -19.48 -9.39 -3.26
C SER A 95 -19.15 -9.33 -4.75
N ASN A 96 -19.34 -8.17 -5.38
CA ASN A 96 -18.69 -7.90 -6.66
C ASN A 96 -17.20 -7.69 -6.41
N THR A 97 -16.38 -8.30 -7.26
CA THR A 97 -14.93 -8.34 -7.11
C THR A 97 -14.28 -7.90 -8.41
N ILE A 98 -13.22 -7.09 -8.32
CA ILE A 98 -12.38 -6.69 -9.45
C ILE A 98 -10.92 -7.02 -9.16
N HIS A 99 -10.23 -7.49 -10.19
CA HIS A 99 -8.79 -7.73 -10.19
C HIS A 99 -8.10 -6.54 -10.86
N HIS A 100 -7.07 -5.99 -10.23
CA HIS A 100 -6.31 -4.88 -10.81
C HIS A 100 -4.86 -4.91 -10.36
N ILE A 101 -3.94 -4.54 -11.25
CA ILE A 101 -2.51 -4.45 -10.93
C ILE A 101 -2.22 -3.06 -10.37
N ILE A 102 -1.69 -2.99 -9.16
CA ILE A 102 -1.27 -1.74 -8.54
C ILE A 102 0.24 -1.61 -8.51
N TYR A 103 0.71 -0.40 -8.73
CA TYR A 103 2.13 -0.05 -8.73
C TYR A 103 2.51 0.72 -7.46
N PRO A 104 3.75 0.53 -6.97
CA PRO A 104 4.26 1.25 -5.79
C PRO A 104 4.28 2.76 -6.05
N GLY A 105 3.83 3.55 -5.07
CA GLY A 105 3.85 5.02 -5.13
C GLY A 105 2.80 5.69 -6.01
N LYS A 106 1.86 4.91 -6.55
CA LYS A 106 0.68 5.44 -7.24
C LYS A 106 -0.51 5.57 -6.29
N CYS A 107 -1.50 6.38 -6.68
CA CYS A 107 -2.75 6.50 -5.94
C CYS A 107 -3.89 5.89 -6.76
N TYR A 108 -4.79 5.18 -6.08
CA TYR A 108 -5.94 4.54 -6.71
C TYR A 108 -7.23 4.86 -5.96
N GLU A 109 -8.28 5.17 -6.70
CA GLU A 109 -9.63 5.32 -6.18
C GLU A 109 -10.49 4.12 -6.58
N LEU A 110 -10.97 3.41 -5.57
CA LEU A 110 -11.86 2.27 -5.64
C LEU A 110 -13.29 2.78 -5.49
N MET A 111 -14.13 2.47 -6.47
CA MET A 111 -15.50 2.95 -6.56
C MET A 111 -16.48 1.79 -6.53
N TYR A 112 -17.54 1.90 -5.74
CA TYR A 112 -18.72 1.05 -5.86
C TYR A 112 -19.91 1.89 -6.32
N TYR A 113 -20.41 1.60 -7.54
CA TYR A 113 -21.39 2.43 -8.23
C TYR A 113 -22.44 1.59 -8.95
N LYS A 114 -23.59 2.19 -9.25
CA LYS A 114 -24.68 1.54 -9.99
C LYS A 114 -24.59 1.88 -11.47
N LYS A 115 -24.50 0.86 -12.32
CA LYS A 115 -24.52 0.96 -13.78
C LYS A 115 -25.89 0.48 -14.28
N THR A 116 -26.72 1.43 -14.74
CA THR A 116 -28.12 1.21 -15.19
C THR A 116 -28.98 0.40 -14.21
N LEU A 117 -28.90 -0.93 -14.25
CA LEU A 117 -29.68 -1.87 -13.43
C LEU A 117 -28.82 -2.75 -12.49
N THR A 118 -27.50 -2.81 -12.67
CA THR A 118 -26.60 -3.63 -11.85
C THR A 118 -25.64 -2.76 -11.05
N TRP A 119 -25.15 -3.30 -9.94
CA TRP A 119 -24.05 -2.68 -9.20
C TRP A 119 -22.73 -3.22 -9.68
N ASP A 120 -21.73 -2.35 -9.73
CA ASP A 120 -20.42 -2.65 -10.29
C ASP A 120 -19.31 -2.02 -9.43
N VAL A 121 -18.10 -2.55 -9.57
CA VAL A 121 -16.90 -2.06 -8.90
C VAL A 121 -15.92 -1.53 -9.94
N GLY A 122 -15.41 -0.33 -9.70
CA GLY A 122 -14.40 0.31 -10.54
C GLY A 122 -13.16 0.62 -9.75
N ILE A 123 -12.03 0.69 -10.44
CA ILE A 123 -10.78 1.22 -9.91
C ILE A 123 -10.22 2.19 -10.93
N SER A 124 -9.72 3.33 -10.46
CA SER A 124 -9.11 4.36 -11.28
C SER A 124 -7.79 4.81 -10.67
N GLU A 125 -6.79 5.06 -11.51
CA GLU A 125 -5.54 5.70 -11.08
C GLU A 125 -5.77 7.21 -11.00
N VAL A 126 -5.42 7.81 -9.87
CA VAL A 126 -5.59 9.25 -9.61
C VAL A 126 -4.24 9.88 -9.29
N SER A 127 -4.05 11.14 -9.64
CA SER A 127 -2.78 11.85 -9.38
C SER A 127 -2.56 12.16 -7.90
N ALA A 128 -3.64 12.29 -7.12
CA ALA A 128 -3.63 12.45 -5.67
C ALA A 128 -4.98 12.05 -5.07
N ILE A 129 -4.99 11.66 -3.80
CA ILE A 129 -6.23 11.39 -3.05
C ILE A 129 -6.56 12.64 -2.23
N VAL A 130 -7.68 13.28 -2.56
CA VAL A 130 -8.25 14.43 -1.82
C VAL A 130 -9.14 13.94 -0.68
#